data_AF-A0A2E5HH96-F1
#
_entry.id   AF-A0A2E5HH96-F1
#
_cell.length_a   1.000
_cell.length_b   1.000
_cell.length_c   1.000
_cell.angle_alpha   90.00
_cell.angle_beta   90.00
_cell.angle_gamma   90.00
#
_symmetry.space_group_name_H-M   'P 1'
#
loop_
_entity.id
_entity.type
_entity.pdbx_description
1 polymer ?
#
loop_
_entity_poly.entity_id
_entity_poly.type
_entity_poly.pdbx_seq_one_letter_code
_entity_poly.pdbx_strand_id
1 'polypeptide(L)'
;RKDISNFKIRKGFPVGCKVTLRGNRMYDFLQRVISIAIPRTSDFRGLSFKSFDGNGNYSFGVKEQIIFTEIDYDKIDSIRGMDISLTTTAKTDEESYWLLKLMGLPLREIPMKQEEIVEAA
;
A
#
# COMPACT_ATOMS: atom_id res chain seq x y z
N ARG A 1 4.20 -21.66 9.11
CA ARG A 1 5.57 -22.16 8.78
C ARG A 1 5.48 -23.65 8.43
N LYS A 2 5.07 -23.98 7.20
CA LYS A 2 4.95 -25.36 6.70
C LYS A 2 5.97 -25.57 5.60
N ASP A 3 6.45 -26.80 5.45
CA ASP A 3 7.24 -27.20 4.28
C ASP A 3 6.33 -27.30 3.07
N ILE A 4 6.70 -26.64 1.98
CA ILE A 4 5.95 -26.67 0.72
C ILE A 4 6.93 -27.01 -0.39
N SER A 5 6.94 -28.29 -0.78
CA SER A 5 7.86 -28.82 -1.78
C SER A 5 7.74 -28.12 -3.14
N ASN A 6 6.54 -27.64 -3.52
CA ASN A 6 6.30 -26.95 -4.79
C ASN A 6 7.11 -25.65 -4.95
N PHE A 7 7.33 -24.90 -3.85
CA PHE A 7 8.15 -23.69 -3.87
C PHE A 7 9.62 -23.96 -3.52
N LYS A 8 9.99 -25.24 -3.33
CA LYS A 8 11.31 -25.69 -2.86
C LYS A 8 11.72 -25.04 -1.52
N ILE A 9 10.75 -24.65 -0.70
CA ILE A 9 10.98 -24.01 0.61
C ILE A 9 11.04 -25.08 1.69
N ARG A 10 12.08 -25.04 2.51
CA ARG A 10 12.23 -25.86 3.72
C ARG A 10 11.99 -25.04 4.98
N LYS A 11 11.63 -25.70 6.07
CA LYS A 11 11.34 -25.09 7.36
C LYS A 11 12.60 -24.38 7.85
N GLY A 12 12.47 -23.07 8.06
CA GLY A 12 13.57 -22.22 8.48
C GLY A 12 14.28 -21.47 7.36
N PHE A 13 13.99 -21.74 6.09
CA PHE A 13 14.53 -20.94 4.99
C PHE A 13 14.01 -19.49 5.07
N PRO A 14 14.88 -18.48 4.88
CA PRO A 14 14.45 -17.09 4.80
C PRO A 14 13.73 -16.86 3.46
N VAL A 15 12.47 -16.43 3.52
CA VAL A 15 11.62 -16.19 2.33
C VAL A 15 11.50 -14.70 2.03
N GLY A 16 11.57 -13.84 3.05
CA GLY A 16 11.42 -12.40 2.89
C GLY A 16 11.72 -11.62 4.16
N CYS A 17 11.67 -10.30 4.04
CA CYS A 17 11.88 -9.36 5.13
C CYS A 17 10.55 -8.66 5.47
N LYS A 18 10.33 -8.35 6.74
CA LYS A 18 9.21 -7.50 7.18
C LYS A 18 9.70 -6.48 8.21
N VAL A 19 9.13 -5.29 8.16
CA VAL A 19 9.39 -4.23 9.13
C VAL A 19 8.04 -3.71 9.61
N THR A 20 7.95 -3.40 10.91
CA THR A 20 6.78 -2.74 11.49
C THR A 20 7.22 -1.42 12.06
N LEU A 21 6.67 -0.33 11.52
CA LEU A 21 6.93 1.03 11.99
C LEU A 21 5.80 1.47 12.93
N ARG A 22 6.15 2.14 14.03
CA ARG A 22 5.21 2.68 15.02
C ARG A 22 5.69 4.03 15.56
N GLY A 23 4.76 4.83 16.06
CA GLY A 23 5.05 6.17 16.60
C GLY A 23 5.56 7.13 15.51
N ASN A 24 6.49 8.02 15.87
CA ASN A 24 6.96 9.08 14.97
C ASN A 24 7.56 8.54 13.66
N ARG A 25 8.33 7.44 13.73
CA ARG A 25 8.96 6.83 12.55
C ARG A 25 7.95 6.36 11.50
N MET A 26 6.73 6.01 11.92
CA MET A 26 5.65 5.64 11.00
C MET A 26 5.18 6.85 10.22
N TYR A 27 4.92 7.97 10.90
CA TYR A 27 4.48 9.22 10.27
C TYR A 27 5.56 9.81 9.36
N ASP A 28 6.83 9.77 9.77
CA ASP A 28 7.95 10.21 8.92
C ASP A 28 8.04 9.38 7.63
N PHE A 29 7.90 8.06 7.73
CA PHE A 29 7.89 7.18 6.56
C PHE A 29 6.69 7.46 5.65
N LEU A 30 5.49 7.60 6.23
CA LEU A 30 4.28 7.94 5.48
C LEU A 30 4.42 9.27 4.74
N GLN A 31 4.98 10.29 5.39
CA GLN A 31 5.23 11.60 4.78
C GLN A 31 6.21 11.49 3.60
N ARG A 32 7.28 10.70 3.72
CA ARG A 32 8.23 10.44 2.62
C ARG A 32 7.57 9.69 1.47
N VAL A 33 6.73 8.71 1.77
CA VAL A 33 5.96 7.98 0.75
C VAL A 33 5.06 8.95 -0.04
N ILE A 34 4.30 9.79 0.65
CA ILE A 34 3.37 10.74 0.03
C ILE A 34 4.11 11.82 -0.78
N SER A 35 5.13 12.44 -0.18
CA SER A 35 5.75 13.64 -0.74
C SER A 35 6.85 13.34 -1.76
N ILE A 36 7.52 12.19 -1.66
CA ILE A 36 8.71 11.86 -2.46
C ILE A 36 8.44 10.64 -3.33
N ALA A 37 8.00 9.54 -2.73
CA ALA A 37 7.97 8.23 -3.40
C ALA A 37 6.86 8.13 -4.45
N ILE A 38 5.64 8.54 -4.11
CA ILE A 38 4.48 8.44 -5.02
C ILE A 38 4.65 9.33 -6.27
N PRO A 39 5.04 10.62 -6.17
CA PRO A 39 5.24 11.46 -7.35
C PRO A 39 6.31 10.95 -8.32
N ARG A 40 7.28 10.17 -7.82
CA ARG A 40 8.34 9.56 -8.62
C ARG A 40 7.95 8.23 -9.25
N THR A 41 6.81 7.68 -8.90
CA THR A 41 6.33 6.42 -9.46
C THR A 41 5.86 6.64 -10.90
N SER A 42 6.41 5.88 -11.85
CA SER A 42 5.96 5.93 -13.26
C SER A 42 4.48 5.53 -13.38
N ASP A 43 3.73 6.22 -14.24
CA ASP A 43 2.31 5.98 -14.51
C ASP A 43 1.38 6.03 -13.28
N PHE A 44 1.70 6.86 -12.29
CA PHE A 44 0.86 7.02 -11.11
C PHE A 44 -0.46 7.72 -11.44
N ARG A 45 -1.58 6.97 -11.41
CA ARG A 45 -2.94 7.47 -11.67
C ARG A 45 -3.77 7.60 -10.38
N GLY A 46 -3.16 7.69 -9.22
CA GLY A 46 -3.86 7.61 -7.94
C GLY A 46 -4.05 6.18 -7.45
N LEU A 47 -4.08 6.05 -6.13
CA LEU A 47 -4.27 4.81 -5.38
C LEU A 47 -5.75 4.39 -5.37
N SER A 48 -6.02 3.11 -5.60
CA SER A 48 -7.40 2.60 -5.74
C SER A 48 -8.13 2.51 -4.40
N PHE A 49 -9.44 2.81 -4.39
CA PHE A 49 -10.32 2.53 -3.25
C PHE A 49 -10.54 1.03 -3.03
N LYS A 50 -10.35 0.18 -4.05
CA LYS A 50 -10.55 -1.28 -3.90
C LYS A 50 -9.48 -1.98 -3.05
N SER A 51 -8.47 -1.24 -2.60
CA SER A 51 -7.35 -1.73 -1.80
C SER A 51 -7.62 -1.71 -0.29
N PHE A 52 -8.80 -1.26 0.14
CA PHE A 52 -9.27 -1.43 1.51
C PHE A 52 -9.76 -2.87 1.75
N ASP A 53 -9.66 -3.31 3.01
CA ASP A 53 -9.98 -4.69 3.42
C ASP A 53 -11.38 -4.87 4.04
N GLY A 54 -12.21 -3.81 4.09
CA GLY A 54 -13.52 -3.81 4.73
C GLY A 54 -13.50 -3.38 6.20
N ASN A 55 -12.33 -3.43 6.85
CA ASN A 55 -12.14 -3.09 8.26
C ASN A 55 -11.26 -1.85 8.43
N GLY A 56 -11.19 -0.98 7.41
CA GLY A 56 -10.44 0.27 7.48
C GLY A 56 -8.92 0.13 7.35
N ASN A 57 -8.37 -1.04 7.02
CA ASN A 57 -6.94 -1.15 6.69
C ASN A 57 -6.74 -0.96 5.18
N TYR A 58 -5.62 -0.34 4.83
CA TYR A 58 -5.29 -0.05 3.44
C TYR A 58 -3.99 -0.74 3.05
N SER A 59 -3.98 -1.48 1.94
CA SER A 59 -2.76 -2.14 1.45
C SER A 59 -2.52 -1.85 -0.03
N PHE A 60 -1.29 -1.48 -0.37
CA PHE A 60 -0.88 -1.29 -1.76
C PHE A 60 0.54 -1.77 -1.99
N GLY A 61 0.79 -2.25 -3.21
CA GLY A 61 2.09 -2.71 -3.66
C GLY A 61 2.85 -1.61 -4.39
N VAL A 62 4.13 -1.48 -4.07
CA VAL A 62 5.12 -0.69 -4.80
C VAL A 62 5.94 -1.66 -5.64
N LYS A 63 5.98 -1.43 -6.96
CA LYS A 63 6.69 -2.34 -7.89
C LYS A 63 8.20 -2.23 -7.77
N GLU A 64 8.72 -1.03 -7.48
CA GLU A 64 10.14 -0.75 -7.55
C GLU A 64 10.58 0.07 -6.33
N GLN A 65 11.56 -0.43 -5.59
CA GLN A 65 12.12 0.26 -4.43
C GLN A 65 12.82 1.58 -4.79
N ILE A 66 13.23 1.77 -6.04
CA ILE A 66 13.99 2.95 -6.50
C ILE A 66 13.23 4.28 -6.41
N ILE A 67 11.94 4.24 -6.11
CA ILE A 67 11.13 5.46 -5.91
C ILE A 67 11.59 6.28 -4.70
N PHE A 68 12.33 5.68 -3.76
CA PHE A 68 12.89 6.38 -2.60
C PHE A 68 14.24 7.03 -2.94
N THR A 69 14.36 8.32 -2.66
CA THR A 69 15.60 9.11 -2.84
C THR A 69 16.79 8.57 -2.04
N GLU A 70 16.52 7.90 -0.94
CA GLU A 70 17.53 7.39 -0.01
C GLU A 70 18.25 6.15 -0.54
N ILE A 71 17.71 5.53 -1.60
CA ILE A 71 18.29 4.34 -2.21
C ILE A 71 19.25 4.77 -3.32
N ASP A 72 20.48 4.31 -3.19
CA ASP A 72 21.55 4.51 -4.16
C ASP A 72 21.42 3.50 -5.30
N TYR A 73 21.11 3.98 -6.49
CA TYR A 73 20.85 3.14 -7.68
C TYR A 73 22.03 2.25 -8.05
N ASP A 74 23.26 2.75 -7.88
CA ASP A 74 24.47 2.05 -8.30
C ASP A 74 24.80 0.84 -7.41
N LYS A 75 24.19 0.76 -6.22
CA LYS A 75 24.40 -0.32 -5.25
C LYS A 75 23.31 -1.39 -5.30
N ILE A 76 22.36 -1.29 -6.22
CA ILE A 76 21.24 -2.23 -6.31
C ILE A 76 21.59 -3.34 -7.31
N ASP A 77 21.61 -4.59 -6.83
CA ASP A 77 21.77 -5.76 -7.70
C ASP A 77 20.55 -6.02 -8.60
N SER A 78 19.34 -5.76 -8.07
CA SER A 78 18.08 -6.05 -8.75
C SER A 78 16.93 -5.17 -8.24
N ILE A 79 16.00 -4.81 -9.13
CA ILE A 79 14.78 -4.11 -8.76
C ILE A 79 13.88 -5.07 -7.98
N ARG A 80 13.49 -4.67 -6.77
CA ARG A 80 12.56 -5.41 -5.91
C ARG A 80 11.38 -4.52 -5.57
N GLY A 81 10.20 -5.13 -5.52
CA GLY A 81 8.98 -4.49 -5.03
C GLY A 81 8.84 -4.64 -3.53
N MET A 82 7.87 -3.92 -2.96
CA MET A 82 7.46 -4.05 -1.57
C MET A 82 5.95 -3.84 -1.44
N ASP A 83 5.36 -4.49 -0.44
CA ASP A 83 3.97 -4.25 -0.06
C ASP A 83 3.93 -3.38 1.20
N ILE A 84 3.10 -2.34 1.17
CA ILE A 84 2.88 -1.42 2.28
C ILE A 84 1.45 -1.60 2.76
N SER A 85 1.30 -1.93 4.04
CA SER A 85 0.00 -2.04 4.72
C SER A 85 -0.10 -0.99 5.82
N LEU A 86 -1.11 -0.13 5.71
CA LEU A 86 -1.48 0.87 6.69
C LEU A 86 -2.62 0.29 7.55
N THR A 87 -2.32 0.05 8.82
CA THR A 87 -3.29 -0.40 9.80
C THR A 87 -3.86 0.80 10.53
N THR A 88 -5.19 0.93 10.55
CA THR A 88 -5.87 2.02 11.27
C THR A 88 -6.83 1.46 12.32
N THR A 89 -7.38 2.34 13.16
CA THR A 89 -8.40 2.00 14.15
C THR A 89 -9.82 2.19 13.63
N ALA A 90 -9.98 2.64 12.39
CA ALA A 90 -11.28 2.84 11.77
C ALA A 90 -12.05 1.51 11.68
N LYS A 91 -13.37 1.57 11.77
CA LYS A 91 -14.22 0.36 11.65
C LYS A 91 -14.76 0.17 10.25
N THR A 92 -14.77 1.23 9.45
CA THR A 92 -15.29 1.24 8.09
C THR A 92 -14.23 1.77 7.14
N ASP A 93 -14.32 1.34 5.89
CA ASP A 93 -13.42 1.79 4.82
C ASP A 93 -13.62 3.28 4.49
N GLU A 94 -14.84 3.80 4.67
CA GLU A 94 -15.16 5.21 4.45
C GLU A 94 -14.44 6.13 5.44
N GLU A 95 -14.48 5.79 6.73
CA GLU A 95 -13.75 6.55 7.76
C GLU A 95 -12.24 6.56 7.48
N SER A 96 -11.70 5.38 7.14
CA SER A 96 -10.27 5.24 6.83
C SER A 96 -9.88 5.99 5.55
N TYR A 97 -10.75 5.96 4.53
CA TYR A 97 -10.55 6.71 3.30
C TYR A 97 -10.43 8.21 3.55
N TRP A 98 -11.37 8.80 4.30
CA TRP A 98 -11.33 10.22 4.60
C TRP A 98 -10.11 10.58 5.44
N LEU A 99 -9.74 9.75 6.42
CA LEU A 99 -8.52 9.93 7.21
C LEU A 99 -7.28 9.96 6.31
N LEU A 100 -7.08 8.95 5.47
CA LEU A 100 -5.92 8.85 4.59
C LEU A 100 -5.89 9.96 3.53
N LYS A 101 -7.05 10.35 3.00
CA LYS A 101 -7.19 11.46 2.04
C LYS A 101 -6.81 12.79 2.67
N LEU A 102 -7.28 13.06 3.90
CA LEU A 102 -6.94 14.28 4.64
C LEU A 102 -5.46 14.31 5.07
N MET A 103 -4.86 13.15 5.31
CA MET A 103 -3.41 13.01 5.55
C MET A 103 -2.56 13.25 4.29
N GLY A 104 -3.19 13.44 3.11
CA GLY A 104 -2.51 13.76 1.86
C GLY A 104 -2.20 12.55 0.97
N LEU A 105 -2.74 11.37 1.29
CA LEU A 105 -2.56 10.20 0.44
C LEU A 105 -3.35 10.39 -0.87
N PRO A 106 -2.71 10.27 -2.06
CA PRO A 106 -3.35 10.52 -3.34
C PRO A 106 -4.24 9.33 -3.77
N LEU A 107 -5.40 9.25 -3.14
CA LEU A 107 -6.45 8.27 -3.41
C LEU A 107 -7.34 8.71 -4.57
N ARG A 108 -7.79 7.76 -5.40
CA ARG A 108 -8.86 7.99 -6.36
C ARG A 108 -10.18 8.26 -5.64
N GLU A 109 -11.13 8.85 -6.35
CA GLU A 109 -12.49 9.03 -5.84
C GLU A 109 -13.16 7.70 -5.57
N ILE A 110 -14.03 7.69 -4.56
CA ILE A 110 -14.83 6.52 -4.21
C ILE A 110 -15.75 6.24 -5.41
N PRO A 111 -15.78 5.01 -5.95
CA PRO A 111 -16.77 4.67 -6.95
C PRO A 111 -18.15 4.74 -6.31
N MET A 112 -18.92 5.79 -6.60
CA MET A 112 -20.35 5.84 -6.25
C MET A 112 -21.02 4.66 -6.97
N LYS A 113 -21.60 3.72 -6.21
CA LYS A 113 -22.59 2.82 -6.79
C LYS A 113 -23.72 3.70 -7.29
N GLN A 114 -23.90 3.79 -8.60
CA GLN A 114 -25.18 4.17 -9.15
C GLN A 114 -26.15 3.10 -8.67
N GLU A 115 -27.07 3.48 -7.79
CA GLU A 115 -28.25 2.66 -7.54
C GLU A 115 -28.91 2.48 -8.90
N GLU A 116 -28.96 1.24 -9.38
CA GLU A 116 -29.74 0.89 -10.55
C GLU A 116 -31.17 1.37 -10.25
N ILE A 117 -31.64 2.38 -10.99
CA ILE A 117 -33.07 2.66 -11.09
C ILE A 117 -33.66 1.48 -11.87
N VAL A 118 -33.87 0.37 -11.16
CA VAL A 118 -34.76 -0.70 -11.58
C VAL A 118 -36.12 -0.36 -11.02
N GLU A 119 -36.82 0.60 -11.63
CA GLU A 119 -38.27 0.69 -11.50
C GLU A 119 -38.90 1.44 -12.68
N ALA A 120 -39.60 0.66 -13.51
CA ALA A 120 -40.67 1.04 -14.44
C ALA A 120 -40.38 2.03 -15.59
N ALA A 121 -40.12 1.49 -16.78
CA ALA A 121 -40.51 2.09 -18.06
C ALA A 121 -40.94 0.99 -19.05
#